data_AF-A0A7J3GVH2-F1
#
_entry.id   AF-A0A7J3GVH2-F1
#
_cell.length_a   1.000
_cell.length_b   1.000
_cell.length_c   1.000
_cell.angle_alpha   90.00
_cell.angle_beta   90.00
_cell.angle_gamma   90.00
#
_symmetry.space_group_name_H-M   'P 1'
#
loop_
_entity.id
_entity.type
_entity.pdbx_description
1 polymer ?
#
loop_
_entity_poly.entity_id
_entity_poly.type
_entity_poly.pdbx_seq_one_letter_code
_entity_poly.pdbx_strand_id
1 'polypeptide(L)' 'MAQQVVYQCVRCGTLFERDIGPRAAQLRCPNCGYPVIRKPKPNVAKLIVTSQLSEEVKLFYT' A
#
# COMPACT_ATOMS: atom_id res chain seq x y z
N MET A 1 13.09 -11.38 -13.07
CA MET A 1 12.78 -11.52 -11.64
C MET A 1 11.31 -11.20 -11.45
N ALA A 2 10.48 -12.17 -11.04
CA ALA A 2 9.06 -11.93 -10.79
C ALA A 2 8.93 -11.13 -9.49
N GLN A 3 8.31 -9.95 -9.55
CA GLN A 3 8.09 -9.09 -8.39
C GLN A 3 6.89 -9.62 -7.62
N GLN A 4 7.11 -10.28 -6.49
CA GLN A 4 6.04 -10.72 -5.60
C GLN A 4 5.39 -9.48 -4.98
N VAL A 5 4.17 -9.15 -5.41
CA VAL A 5 3.42 -8.01 -4.91
C VAL A 5 2.46 -8.47 -3.83
N VAL A 6 2.57 -7.87 -2.64
CA VAL A 6 1.63 -8.10 -1.54
C VAL A 6 0.36 -7.29 -1.76
N TYR A 7 -0.79 -7.95 -1.64
CA TYR A 7 -2.12 -7.33 -1.68
C TYR A 7 -2.86 -7.51 -0.37
N GLN A 8 -3.80 -6.60 -0.11
CA GLN A 8 -4.69 -6.60 1.04
C GLN A 8 -6.15 -6.67 0.58
N CYS A 9 -6.95 -7.56 1.16
CA CYS A 9 -8.40 -7.54 0.96
C CYS A 9 -9.04 -6.31 1.62
N VAL A 10 -9.94 -5.62 0.91
CA VAL A 10 -10.67 -4.47 1.46
C VAL A 10 -11.72 -4.89 2.50
N ARG A 11 -12.26 -6.11 2.39
CA ARG A 11 -13.31 -6.62 3.28
C ARG A 11 -12.77 -7.22 4.57
N CYS A 12 -11.90 -8.24 4.49
CA CYS A 12 -11.40 -8.95 5.67
C CYS A 12 -9.99 -8.53 6.11
N GLY A 13 -9.31 -7.66 5.35
CA GLY A 13 -7.99 -7.16 5.71
C GLY A 13 -6.83 -8.13 5.50
N THR A 14 -7.09 -9.39 5.11
CA THR A 14 -6.05 -10.41 4.89
C THR A 14 -5.01 -9.93 3.87
N LEU A 15 -3.74 -10.05 4.24
CA LEU A 15 -2.59 -9.83 3.38
C LEU A 15 -2.19 -11.14 2.70
N PHE A 16 -1.91 -11.08 1.41
CA PHE A 16 -1.49 -12.26 0.66
C PHE A 16 -0.65 -11.86 -0.55
N GLU A 17 0.27 -12.75 -0.92
CA GLU A 17 1.11 -12.61 -2.11
C GLU A 17 0.43 -13.22 -3.32
N ARG A 18 0.44 -12.49 -4.45
CA ARG A 18 -0.03 -12.99 -5.74
C ARG A 18 0.80 -12.38 -6.85
N ASP A 19 1.19 -13.24 -7.80
CA ASP A 19 1.69 -12.79 -9.10
C ASP A 19 0.49 -12.40 -9.97
N ILE A 20 0.30 -11.10 -10.18
CA ILE A 20 -0.66 -10.62 -11.18
C ILE A 20 0.03 -10.76 -12.55
N GLY A 21 -0.15 -11.92 -13.17
CA GLY A 21 0.15 -12.10 -14.59
C GLY A 21 -0.81 -11.29 -15.49
N PRO A 22 -0.67 -11.37 -16.83
CA PRO A 22 -1.47 -10.61 -17.79
C PRO A 22 -2.98 -10.91 -17.74
N ARG A 23 -3.40 -11.97 -17.03
CA ARG A 23 -4.80 -12.33 -16.80
C ARG A 23 -5.27 -11.87 -15.41
N ALA A 24 -5.30 -10.56 -15.19
CA ALA A 24 -5.76 -9.94 -13.93
C ALA A 24 -7.25 -10.15 -13.60
N ALA A 25 -8.01 -10.80 -14.49
CA ALA A 25 -9.47 -10.83 -14.49
C ALA A 25 -10.15 -11.67 -13.37
N GLN A 26 -9.40 -12.44 -12.58
CA GLN A 26 -9.96 -13.29 -11.51
C GLN A 26 -9.25 -13.12 -10.17
N LEU A 27 -8.82 -11.91 -9.85
CA LEU A 27 -8.17 -11.65 -8.59
C LEU A 27 -9.21 -11.55 -7.47
N ARG A 28 -9.31 -12.58 -6.63
CA ARG A 28 -10.20 -12.64 -5.46
C ARG A 28 -9.40 -12.87 -4.20
N CYS A 29 -9.92 -12.39 -3.08
CA CYS A 29 -9.34 -12.68 -1.76
C CYS A 29 -9.39 -14.19 -1.49
N PRO A 30 -8.27 -14.83 -1.10
CA PRO A 30 -8.23 -16.26 -0.79
C PRO A 30 -8.99 -16.63 0.49
N ASN A 31 -9.25 -15.66 1.37
CA ASN A 31 -9.93 -15.89 2.65
C ASN A 31 -11.46 -15.78 2.51
N CYS A 32 -11.96 -14.69 1.92
CA CYS A 32 -13.41 -14.41 1.87
C CYS A 32 -14.02 -14.37 0.46
N GLY A 33 -13.22 -14.59 -0.59
CA GLY A 33 -13.68 -14.57 -1.99
C GLY A 33 -14.02 -13.18 -2.55
N TYR A 34 -13.89 -12.10 -1.77
CA TYR A 34 -14.20 -10.75 -2.21
C TYR A 34 -13.25 -10.29 -3.34
N PRO A 35 -13.78 -9.72 -4.44
CA PRO A 35 -12.98 -9.43 -5.64
C PRO A 35 -12.17 -8.13 -5.57
N VAL A 36 -12.43 -7.27 -4.59
CA VAL A 36 -11.73 -5.99 -4.47
C VAL A 36 -10.57 -6.11 -3.49
N ILE A 37 -9.37 -5.83 -3.98
CA ILE A 37 -8.14 -5.88 -3.23
C ILE A 37 -7.31 -4.62 -3.50
N ARG A 38 -6.48 -4.21 -2.54
CA ARG A 38 -5.66 -3.00 -2.62
C ARG A 38 -4.20 -3.33 -2.32
N LYS A 39 -3.27 -2.52 -2.82
CA LYS A 39 -1.88 -2.58 -2.34
C LYS A 39 -1.84 -1.93 -0.95
N PRO A 40 -1.27 -2.57 0.08
CA PRO A 40 -1.13 -1.96 1.39
C PRO A 40 -0.20 -0.74 1.33
N LYS A 41 -0.38 0.18 2.27
CA LYS A 41 0.58 1.30 2.41
C LYS A 41 1.96 0.71 2.73
N PRO A 42 3.04 1.26 2.15
CA PRO A 42 4.38 0.84 2.52
C PRO A 42 4.62 1.12 4.00
N ASN A 43 5.29 0.22 4.71
CA ASN A 43 5.68 0.40 6.10
C ASN A 43 6.96 1.27 6.21
N VAL A 44 6.95 2.41 5.53
CA VAL A 44 8.05 3.37 5.46
C VAL A 44 7.48 4.76 5.64
N ALA A 45 8.06 5.52 6.56
CA ALA A 45 7.70 6.93 6.75
C ALA A 45 8.01 7.71 5.48
N LYS A 46 7.07 8.53 5.02
CA LYS A 46 7.26 9.41 3.87
C LYS A 46 7.65 10.79 4.39
N LEU A 47 8.73 11.35 3.83
CA LEU A 47 9.02 12.78 3.98
C LEU A 47 7.95 13.57 3.20
N ILE A 48 7.16 14.37 3.90
CA ILE A 48 6.17 15.27 3.29
C ILE A 48 6.75 16.67 3.35
N VAL A 49 7.14 17.23 2.19
CA VAL A 49 7.62 18.61 2.09
C VAL A 49 6.46 19.47 1.61
N THR A 50 5.91 20.31 2.49
CA THR A 50 4.91 21.32 2.14
C THR A 50 5.57 22.70 2.06
N SER A 51 5.01 23.58 1.23
CA SER A 51 5.49 24.97 1.06
C SER A 51 5.19 25.88 2.26
N GLN A 52 4.37 25.43 3.22
CA GLN A 52 3.94 26.18 4.40
C GLN A 52 4.34 25.46 5.70
N LEU A 53 5.63 25.21 5.88
CA LEU A 53 6.14 24.92 7.22
C LEU A 53 6.08 26.23 8.02
N SER A 54 5.27 26.27 9.09
CA SER A 54 5.27 27.38 10.04
C SER A 54 6.71 27.62 10.53
N GLU A 55 7.07 28.88 10.73
CA GLU A 55 8.43 29.30 11.10
C GLU A 55 8.96 28.55 12.33
N GLU A 56 8.06 28.12 13.20
CA GLU A 56 8.31 27.30 14.39
C GLU A 56 9.08 26.00 14.08
N VAL A 57 8.79 25.34 12.95
CA VAL A 57 9.48 24.08 12.58
C VAL A 57 10.92 24.33 12.12
N LYS A 58 11.25 25.53 11.63
CA LYS A 58 12.62 25.86 11.20
C LYS A 58 13.59 25.99 12.38
N LEU A 59 13.11 26.40 13.55
CA LEU A 59 13.92 26.59 14.76
C LEU A 59 14.42 25.28 15.40
N PHE A 60 13.80 24.14 15.09
CA PHE A 60 14.21 22.85 15.67
C PHE A 60 15.32 22.13 14.88
N TYR A 61 15.75 22.68 13.73
CA TYR A 61 16.80 22.09 12.88
C TYR A 61 18.12 22.88 12.87
N THR A 62 18.28 23.88 13.74
CA THR A 62 19.56 24.57 14.00
C THR A 62 20.18 24.06 15.29
#